data_AF-A0A920TYU7-F1
#
_entry.id   AF-A0A920TYU7-F1
#
_cell.length_a   1.000
_cell.length_b   1.000
_cell.length_c   1.000
_cell.angle_alpha   90.00
_cell.angle_beta   90.00
_cell.angle_gamma   90.00
#
_symmetry.space_group_name_H-M   'P 1'
#
loop_
_entity.id
_entity.type
_entity.pdbx_description
1 polymer ?
#
loop_
_entity_poly.entity_id
_entity_poly.type
_entity_poly.pdbx_seq_one_letter_code
_entity_poly.pdbx_strand_id
1 'polypeptide(L)'
;MLGIKVKAGDILAKIDSEKYNLQFSQAKAEIARLSALLFNKELDLQRAEKLFKDNLVSEEMMDRTKADFNALKEQMNAADAKASKCE
;
A
#
# COMPACT_ATOMS: atom_id res chain seq x y z
N MET A 1 5.82 25.83 5.42
CA MET A 1 5.43 25.21 4.13
C MET A 1 5.79 23.73 4.22
N LEU A 2 4.83 22.85 4.49
CA LEU A 2 5.04 21.40 4.51
C LEU A 2 4.11 20.82 3.46
N GLY A 3 4.66 20.57 2.27
CA GLY A 3 3.94 19.98 1.14
C GLY A 3 3.89 18.47 1.30
N ILE A 4 2.76 17.96 1.78
CA ILE A 4 2.50 16.52 1.76
C ILE A 4 1.98 16.18 0.36
N LYS A 5 2.78 15.45 -0.41
CA LYS A 5 2.36 14.86 -1.69
C LYS A 5 1.37 13.73 -1.40
N VAL A 6 0.09 14.03 -1.46
CA VAL A 6 -0.98 13.03 -1.63
C VAL A 6 -1.04 12.62 -3.10
N LYS A 7 -1.02 11.31 -3.41
CA LYS A 7 -1.23 10.79 -4.76
C LYS A 7 -2.02 9.48 -4.76
N ALA A 8 -3.05 9.49 -5.63
CA ALA A 8 -4.03 8.48 -6.02
C ALA A 8 -4.93 7.93 -4.89
N GLY A 9 -6.05 8.62 -4.64
CA GLY A 9 -7.12 8.13 -3.76
C GLY A 9 -7.83 9.18 -2.89
N ASP A 10 -7.54 10.46 -3.08
CA ASP A 10 -8.29 11.55 -2.43
C ASP A 10 -9.79 11.35 -2.66
N ILE A 11 -10.52 11.36 -1.55
CA ILE A 11 -11.92 10.95 -1.45
C ILE A 11 -12.79 11.88 -2.30
N LEU A 12 -13.15 11.43 -3.50
CA LEU A 12 -14.22 12.02 -4.30
C LEU A 12 -15.47 11.16 -4.13
N ALA A 13 -16.61 11.83 -4.00
CA ALA A 13 -17.98 11.31 -3.97
C ALA A 13 -18.51 10.84 -2.60
N LYS A 14 -19.33 11.71 -2.02
CA LYS A 14 -20.33 11.44 -0.99
C LYS A 14 -21.59 10.99 -1.73
N ILE A 15 -21.89 9.69 -1.75
CA ILE A 15 -23.13 9.15 -2.33
C ILE A 15 -23.93 8.45 -1.22
N ASP A 16 -25.20 8.83 -1.10
CA ASP A 16 -26.16 8.30 -0.15
C ASP A 16 -26.51 6.84 -0.48
N SER A 17 -26.12 5.87 0.38
CA SER A 17 -26.56 4.46 0.29
C SER A 17 -25.97 3.61 1.43
N GLU A 18 -26.53 3.62 2.64
CA GLU A 18 -25.94 3.01 3.85
C GLU A 18 -25.32 1.60 3.69
N LYS A 19 -25.90 0.70 2.88
CA LYS A 19 -25.31 -0.65 2.63
C LYS A 19 -24.19 -0.67 1.59
N TYR A 20 -24.28 0.17 0.56
CA TYR A 20 -23.25 0.31 -0.47
C TYR A 20 -22.05 1.08 0.10
N ASN A 21 -22.34 2.13 0.88
CA ASN A 21 -21.37 2.86 1.68
C ASN A 21 -20.60 1.95 2.64
N LEU A 22 -21.24 0.93 3.23
CA LEU A 22 -20.54 0.02 4.14
C LEU A 22 -19.52 -0.87 3.39
N GLN A 23 -19.92 -1.52 2.29
CA GLN A 23 -19.00 -2.37 1.51
C GLN A 23 -17.89 -1.55 0.87
N PHE A 24 -18.22 -0.37 0.33
CA PHE A 24 -17.25 0.57 -0.22
C PHE A 24 -16.29 1.10 0.86
N SER A 25 -16.80 1.46 2.04
CA SER A 25 -15.96 1.90 3.16
C SER A 25 -15.04 0.80 3.68
N GLN A 26 -15.50 -0.45 3.71
CA GLN A 26 -14.66 -1.61 4.07
C GLN A 26 -13.55 -1.83 3.03
N ALA A 27 -13.88 -1.80 1.74
CA ALA A 27 -12.90 -1.94 0.67
C ALA A 27 -11.86 -0.80 0.72
N LYS A 28 -12.30 0.44 0.94
CA LYS A 28 -11.43 1.60 1.09
C LYS A 28 -10.54 1.53 2.34
N ALA A 29 -11.08 1.05 3.46
CA ALA A 29 -10.30 0.84 4.68
C ALA A 29 -9.22 -0.23 4.46
N GLU A 30 -9.53 -1.30 3.73
CA GLU A 30 -8.55 -2.34 3.38
C GLU A 30 -7.46 -1.79 2.45
N ILE A 31 -7.81 -1.01 1.44
CA ILE A 31 -6.83 -0.33 0.57
C ILE A 31 -5.95 0.62 1.39
N ALA A 32 -6.53 1.40 2.30
CA ALA A 32 -5.77 2.31 3.16
C ALA A 32 -4.81 1.54 4.10
N ARG A 33 -5.25 0.41 4.65
CA ARG A 33 -4.42 -0.47 5.49
C ARG A 33 -3.26 -1.06 4.68
N LEU A 34 -3.53 -1.58 3.49
CA LEU A 34 -2.52 -2.16 2.60
C LEU A 34 -1.53 -1.10 2.10
N SER A 35 -2.00 0.11 1.78
CA SER A 35 -1.15 1.24 1.40
C SER A 35 -0.19 1.64 2.53
N ALA A 36 -0.67 1.71 3.77
CA ALA A 36 0.19 1.96 4.93
C ALA A 36 1.25 0.86 5.14
N LEU A 37 0.88 -0.40 4.95
CA LEU A 37 1.83 -1.52 5.03
C LEU A 37 2.85 -1.48 3.90
N LEU A 38 2.41 -1.18 2.67
CA LEU A 38 3.27 -1.05 1.50
C LEU A 38 4.29 0.07 1.69
N PHE A 39 3.85 1.24 2.18
CA PHE A 39 4.74 2.37 2.45
C PHE A 39 5.80 2.03 3.51
N ASN A 40 5.41 1.34 4.59
CA ASN A 40 6.37 0.86 5.59
C ASN A 40 7.39 -0.11 4.97
N LYS A 41 6.94 -1.05 4.12
CA LYS A 41 7.85 -1.99 3.44
C LYS A 41 8.72 -1.35 2.38
N GLU A 42 8.25 -0.31 1.72
CA GLU A 42 9.07 0.51 0.82
C GLU A 42 10.21 1.18 1.57
N LEU A 43 9.93 1.75 2.75
CA LEU A 43 10.96 2.33 3.61
C LEU A 43 11.95 1.28 4.11
N ASP A 44 11.48 0.09 4.48
CA ASP A 44 12.34 -1.02 4.86
C ASP A 44 13.24 -1.47 3.70
N LEU A 45 12.70 -1.52 2.47
CA LEU A 45 13.47 -1.82 1.27
C LEU A 45 14.55 -0.76 1.00
N GLN A 46 14.21 0.53 1.08
CA GLN A 46 15.18 1.61 0.91
C GLN A 46 16.29 1.56 1.98
N ARG A 47 15.93 1.21 3.22
CA ARG A 47 16.92 0.99 4.28
C ARG A 47 17.81 -0.23 3.98
N ALA A 48 17.21 -1.35 3.58
CA ALA A 48 17.93 -2.57 3.22
C ALA A 48 18.88 -2.33 2.03
N GLU A 49 18.46 -1.59 1.00
CA GLU A 49 19.30 -1.21 -0.14
C GLU A 49 20.51 -0.37 0.29
N LYS A 50 20.32 0.57 1.23
CA LYS A 50 21.41 1.37 1.77
C LYS A 50 22.39 0.52 2.57
N LEU A 51 21.87 -0.33 3.46
CA LEU A 51 22.69 -1.25 4.25
C LEU A 51 23.41 -2.28 3.38
N PHE A 52 22.81 -2.71 2.26
CA PHE A 52 23.41 -3.65 1.31
C PHE A 52 24.62 -3.02 0.61
N LYS A 53 24.50 -1.76 0.19
CA LYS A 53 25.63 -0.98 -0.35
C LYS A 53 26.78 -0.87 0.66
N ASP A 54 26.45 -0.77 1.95
CA ASP A 54 27.42 -0.72 3.04
C ASP A 54 27.92 -2.12 3.47
N ASN A 55 27.52 -3.20 2.77
CA ASN A 55 27.79 -4.61 3.09
C ASN A 55 27.32 -5.03 4.51
N LEU A 56 26.31 -4.34 5.06
CA LEU A 56 25.76 -4.57 6.39
C LEU A 56 24.59 -5.57 6.41
N VAL A 57 24.03 -5.92 5.25
CA VAL A 57 22.98 -6.94 5.10
C VAL A 57 23.30 -7.85 3.93
N SER A 58 22.85 -9.11 4.01
CA SER A 58 23.02 -10.10 2.95
C SER A 58 22.03 -9.89 1.80
N GLU A 59 22.41 -10.33 0.59
CA GLU A 59 21.56 -10.29 -0.61
C GLU A 59 20.21 -10.97 -0.37
N GLU A 60 20.21 -12.10 0.36
CA GLU A 60 18.99 -12.82 0.77
C GLU A 60 18.02 -11.92 1.56
N MET A 61 18.52 -11.06 2.46
CA MET A 61 17.69 -10.15 3.26
C MET A 61 17.09 -9.04 2.40
N MET A 62 17.83 -8.53 1.42
CA MET A 62 17.34 -7.56 0.45
C MET A 62 16.26 -8.18 -0.44
N ASP A 63 16.52 -9.36 -1.00
CA ASP A 63 15.57 -10.07 -1.86
C ASP A 63 14.30 -10.44 -1.12
N ARG A 64 14.41 -10.88 0.15
CA ARG A 64 13.25 -11.14 1.00
C ARG A 64 12.41 -9.88 1.21
N THR A 65 13.05 -8.75 1.52
CA THR A 65 12.34 -7.47 1.71
C THR A 65 11.64 -7.02 0.43
N LYS A 66 12.29 -7.24 -0.73
CA LYS A 66 11.72 -6.95 -2.05
C LYS A 66 10.56 -7.87 -2.40
N ALA A 67 10.66 -9.16 -2.07
CA ALA A 67 9.58 -10.12 -2.24
C ALA A 67 8.35 -9.74 -1.39
N ASP A 68 8.56 -9.36 -0.13
CA ASP A 68 7.49 -8.89 0.76
C ASP A 68 6.81 -7.63 0.22
N PHE A 69 7.59 -6.66 -0.28
CA PHE A 69 7.05 -5.46 -0.92
C PHE A 69 6.18 -5.81 -2.15
N ASN A 70 6.68 -6.68 -3.04
CA ASN A 70 5.93 -7.11 -4.21
C ASN A 70 4.65 -7.85 -3.81
N ALA A 71 4.71 -8.73 -2.82
CA ALA A 71 3.53 -9.45 -2.33
C ALA A 71 2.46 -8.48 -1.79
N LEU A 72 2.84 -7.44 -1.05
CA LEU A 72 1.91 -6.41 -0.59
C LEU A 72 1.35 -5.56 -1.72
N LYS A 73 2.16 -5.27 -2.75
CA LYS A 73 1.70 -4.55 -3.95
C LYS A 73 0.62 -5.34 -4.68
N GLU A 74 0.82 -6.65 -4.85
CA GLU A 74 -0.18 -7.51 -5.47
C GLU A 74 -1.44 -7.65 -4.60
N GLN A 75 -1.31 -7.70 -3.28
CA GLN A 75 -2.46 -7.67 -2.37
C GLN A 75 -3.24 -6.37 -2.50
N MET A 76 -2.56 -5.23 -2.62
CA MET A 76 -3.20 -3.92 -2.83
C MET A 76 -3.93 -3.87 -4.18
N ASN A 77 -3.31 -4.34 -5.27
CA ASN A 77 -3.96 -4.45 -6.57
C ASN A 77 -5.20 -5.34 -6.53
N ALA A 78 -5.13 -6.46 -5.80
CA ALA A 78 -6.27 -7.35 -5.63
C ALA A 78 -7.38 -6.72 -4.78
N ALA A 79 -7.04 -5.91 -3.77
CA ALA A 79 -8.01 -5.16 -2.98
C ALA A 79 -8.66 -4.02 -3.78
N ASP A 80 -7.88 -3.32 -4.60
CA ASP A 80 -8.36 -2.29 -5.53
C ASP A 80 -9.33 -2.87 -6.56
N ALA A 81 -8.97 -3.99 -7.19
CA ALA A 81 -9.83 -4.69 -8.13
C ALA A 81 -11.13 -5.22 -7.49
N LYS A 82 -11.11 -5.54 -6.19
CA LYS A 82 -12.32 -5.89 -5.44
C LYS A 82 -13.18 -4.66 -5.16
N ALA A 83 -12.56 -3.52 -4.83
CA ALA A 83 -13.27 -2.26 -4.62
C ALA A 83 -13.96 -1.76 -5.90
N SER A 84 -13.29 -1.81 -7.05
CA SER A 84 -13.88 -1.42 -8.34
C SER A 84 -15.02 -2.33 -8.81
N LYS A 85 -15.05 -3.59 -8.35
CA LYS A 85 -16.18 -4.51 -8.60
C LYS A 85 -17.40 -4.22 -7.71
N CYS A 86 -17.23 -3.41 -6.68
CA CYS A 86 -18.30 -2.98 -5.78
C CYS A 86 -18.92 -1.63 -6.18
N GLU A 87 -18.46 -0.98 -7.26
CA GLU A 87 -19.17 0.11 -7.95
C GLU A 87 -20.25 -0.46 -8.88
#